data_AF-A0A838QML2-F1
#
_entry.id   AF-A0A838QML2-F1
#
_cell.length_a   1.000
_cell.length_b   1.000
_cell.length_c   1.000
_cell.angle_alpha   90.00
_cell.angle_beta   90.00
_cell.angle_gamma   90.00
#
_symmetry.space_group_name_H-M   'P 1'
#
loop_
_entity.id
_entity.type
_entity.pdbx_description
1 polymer ?
#
loop_
_entity_poly.entity_id
_entity_poly.type
_entity_poly.pdbx_seq_one_letter_code
_entity_poly.pdbx_strand_id
1 'polypeptide(L)'
;MTRPPGTHLSPEEIDSWLSGTLAQDWQQHLDQCQACLERARTEREIVDGIAALPLISPAAGFSDRVMAAVAIPDPFAIRSLQATQRRLFATRKSMALAASLTLLLLGSMAGSIAWSLTHQETLANIGTWLQSQGGQVAWLSLRGLASNLIEQPWYGGIRSLLDNPMQLALGSALASSVYLGGLLILRRLLALPTQQVAHAGM
;
A
#
# COMPACT_ATOMS: atom_id res chain seq x y z
N MET A 1 -15.07 -28.03 30.71
CA MET A 1 -15.78 -26.86 31.28
C MET A 1 -17.25 -27.23 31.36
N THR A 2 -17.81 -27.45 32.56
CA THR A 2 -19.21 -27.86 32.72
C THR A 2 -20.11 -26.63 32.60
N ARG A 3 -20.95 -26.62 31.56
CA ARG A 3 -21.90 -25.53 31.25
C ARG A 3 -23.00 -25.44 32.34
N PRO A 4 -23.45 -24.24 32.73
CA PRO A 4 -24.53 -24.10 33.72
C PRO A 4 -25.82 -24.81 33.28
N PRO A 5 -26.55 -25.44 34.23
CA PRO A 5 -27.79 -26.14 33.93
C PRO A 5 -28.85 -25.16 33.41
N GLY A 6 -29.51 -25.52 32.30
CA GLY A 6 -30.53 -24.70 31.63
C GLY A 6 -30.05 -23.92 30.40
N THR A 7 -28.75 -23.97 30.08
CA THR A 7 -28.27 -23.40 28.81
C THR A 7 -28.36 -24.45 27.69
N HIS A 8 -29.21 -24.18 26.69
CA HIS A 8 -29.31 -24.98 25.48
C HIS A 8 -28.08 -24.83 24.58
N LEU A 9 -27.83 -25.82 23.73
CA LEU A 9 -26.81 -25.75 22.69
C LEU A 9 -27.10 -24.62 21.70
N SER A 10 -26.06 -23.89 21.32
CA SER A 10 -26.15 -22.92 20.22
C SER A 10 -26.20 -23.62 18.86
N PRO A 11 -26.70 -22.97 17.80
CA PRO A 11 -26.73 -23.54 16.46
C PRO A 11 -25.36 -24.04 15.99
N GLU A 12 -24.31 -23.25 16.24
CA GLU A 12 -22.94 -23.56 15.83
C GLU A 12 -22.39 -24.80 16.55
N GLU A 13 -22.82 -25.03 17.79
CA GLU A 13 -22.46 -26.22 18.57
C GLU A 13 -23.14 -27.48 18.05
N ILE A 14 -24.40 -27.38 17.59
CA ILE A 14 -25.10 -28.51 16.99
C ILE A 14 -24.50 -28.86 15.62
N ASP A 15 -24.19 -27.85 14.79
CA ASP A 15 -23.47 -28.04 13.51
C ASP A 15 -22.09 -28.69 13.72
N SER A 16 -21.37 -28.26 14.75
CA SER A 16 -20.06 -28.82 15.10
C SER A 16 -20.16 -30.27 15.60
N TRP A 17 -21.24 -30.62 16.30
CA TRP A 17 -21.52 -32.01 16.67
C TRP A 17 -21.89 -32.86 15.45
N LEU A 18 -22.74 -32.35 14.55
CA LEU A 18 -23.12 -33.05 13.31
C LEU A 18 -21.92 -33.29 12.37
N SER A 19 -20.99 -32.35 12.31
CA SER A 19 -19.73 -32.49 11.54
C SER A 19 -18.69 -33.40 12.20
N GLY A 20 -18.96 -33.93 13.40
CA GLY A 20 -18.04 -34.80 14.14
C GLY A 20 -16.82 -34.09 14.71
N THR A 21 -16.83 -32.76 14.81
CA THR A 21 -15.69 -31.96 15.29
C THR A 21 -15.71 -31.72 16.81
N LEU A 22 -16.80 -32.08 17.50
CA LEU A 22 -16.97 -31.93 18.96
C LEU A 22 -16.91 -33.26 19.74
N ALA A 23 -16.59 -33.14 21.04
CA ALA A 23 -16.40 -34.24 21.99
C ALA A 23 -17.68 -35.01 22.36
N GLN A 24 -17.54 -36.28 22.77
CA GLN A 24 -18.63 -37.20 23.15
C GLN A 24 -19.49 -36.73 24.35
N ASP A 25 -18.98 -35.80 25.16
CA ASP A 25 -19.68 -35.27 26.34
C ASP A 25 -21.04 -34.59 26.00
N TRP A 26 -21.25 -34.18 24.75
CA TRP A 26 -22.50 -33.55 24.30
C TRP A 26 -23.62 -34.56 24.03
N GLN A 27 -23.29 -35.83 23.83
CA GLN A 27 -24.28 -36.91 23.64
C GLN A 27 -25.19 -37.01 24.87
N GLN A 28 -24.60 -36.93 26.07
CA GLN A 28 -25.31 -37.00 27.34
C GLN A 28 -26.31 -35.83 27.50
N HIS A 29 -25.99 -34.64 27.00
CA HIS A 29 -26.91 -33.51 27.04
C HIS A 29 -28.06 -33.66 26.04
N LEU A 30 -27.79 -34.15 24.83
CA LEU A 30 -28.81 -34.42 23.81
C LEU A 30 -29.80 -35.49 24.29
N ASP A 31 -29.33 -36.51 25.01
CA ASP A 31 -30.19 -37.54 25.59
C ASP A 31 -31.10 -36.99 26.70
N GLN A 32 -30.70 -35.91 27.37
CA GLN A 32 -31.43 -35.31 28.50
C GLN A 32 -32.32 -34.13 28.10
N CYS A 33 -32.05 -33.45 26.97
CA CYS A 33 -32.74 -32.24 26.54
C CYS A 33 -33.52 -32.45 25.23
N GLN A 34 -34.82 -32.67 25.35
CA GLN A 34 -35.69 -32.93 24.18
C GLN A 34 -35.69 -31.78 23.16
N ALA A 35 -35.67 -30.53 23.61
CA ALA A 35 -35.64 -29.37 22.71
C ALA A 35 -34.37 -29.31 21.85
N CYS A 36 -33.21 -29.64 22.43
CA CYS A 36 -31.95 -29.70 21.68
C CYS A 36 -31.91 -30.90 20.72
N LEU A 37 -32.48 -32.04 21.13
CA LEU A 37 -32.57 -33.24 20.31
C LEU A 37 -33.50 -33.07 19.11
N GLU A 38 -34.65 -32.41 19.26
CA GLU A 38 -35.53 -32.06 18.14
C GLU A 38 -34.81 -31.14 17.15
N ARG A 39 -34.09 -30.13 17.65
CA ARG A 39 -33.31 -29.22 16.80
C ARG A 39 -32.21 -29.94 16.02
N ALA A 40 -31.46 -30.82 16.68
CA ALA A 40 -30.41 -31.61 16.05
C ALA A 40 -30.94 -32.59 15.00
N ARG A 41 -32.16 -33.13 15.18
CA ARG A 41 -32.83 -33.97 14.17
C ARG A 41 -33.19 -33.15 12.93
N THR A 42 -33.79 -31.98 13.11
CA THR A 42 -34.13 -31.08 12.01
C THR A 42 -32.89 -30.67 11.21
N GLU A 43 -31.79 -30.29 11.88
CA GLU A 43 -30.54 -29.96 11.19
C GLU A 43 -29.95 -31.18 10.47
N ARG A 44 -30.02 -32.39 11.07
CA ARG A 44 -29.59 -33.62 10.39
C ARG A 44 -30.38 -33.90 9.12
N GLU A 45 -31.70 -33.75 9.14
CA GLU A 45 -32.55 -33.92 7.95
C GLU A 45 -32.14 -32.94 6.82
N ILE A 46 -31.79 -31.70 7.17
CA ILE A 46 -31.30 -30.71 6.20
C ILE A 46 -29.94 -31.14 5.64
N VAL A 47 -29.01 -31.56 6.50
CA VAL A 47 -27.67 -32.02 6.08
C VAL A 47 -27.78 -33.24 5.16
N ASP A 48 -28.62 -34.21 5.51
CA ASP A 48 -28.86 -35.41 4.70
C ASP A 48 -29.51 -35.04 3.34
N GLY A 49 -30.43 -34.08 3.34
CA GLY A 49 -31.04 -33.54 2.12
C GLY A 49 -30.03 -32.85 1.21
N ILE A 50 -29.09 -32.09 1.76
CA ILE A 50 -27.99 -31.45 1.01
C ILE A 50 -27.01 -32.51 0.50
N ALA A 51 -26.68 -33.51 1.32
CA ALA A 51 -25.77 -34.59 0.96
C ALA A 51 -26.32 -35.48 -0.17
N ALA A 52 -27.65 -35.57 -0.29
CA ALA A 52 -28.33 -36.27 -1.37
C ALA A 52 -28.34 -35.50 -2.71
N LEU A 53 -27.95 -34.22 -2.72
CA LEU A 53 -27.92 -33.45 -3.96
C LEU A 53 -26.86 -34.00 -4.94
N PRO A 54 -27.14 -33.97 -6.26
CA PRO A 54 -26.19 -34.41 -7.25
C PRO A 54 -24.94 -33.53 -7.22
N LEU A 55 -23.77 -34.17 -7.10
CA LEU A 55 -22.49 -33.50 -7.19
C LEU A 55 -22.27 -33.07 -8.64
N ILE A 56 -22.32 -31.75 -8.89
CA ILE A 56 -22.01 -31.17 -10.20
C ILE A 56 -20.52 -30.82 -10.21
N SER A 57 -19.75 -31.49 -11.06
CA SER A 57 -18.35 -31.12 -11.28
C SER A 57 -18.28 -29.84 -12.11
N PRO A 58 -17.42 -28.87 -11.74
CA PRO A 58 -17.22 -27.69 -12.57
C PRO A 58 -16.58 -28.07 -13.91
N ALA A 59 -16.74 -27.19 -14.91
CA ALA A 59 -16.10 -27.35 -16.21
C ALA A 59 -14.56 -27.37 -16.09
N ALA A 60 -13.89 -28.05 -17.02
CA ALA A 60 -12.44 -28.10 -17.07
C ALA A 60 -11.81 -26.69 -17.00
N GLY A 61 -10.70 -26.58 -16.26
CA GLY A 61 -9.99 -25.31 -16.02
C GLY A 61 -10.73 -24.31 -15.12
N PHE A 62 -11.82 -24.69 -14.45
CA PHE A 62 -12.51 -23.80 -13.51
C PHE A 62 -11.62 -23.36 -12.35
N SER A 63 -10.86 -24.28 -11.75
CA SER A 63 -9.92 -23.95 -10.68
C SER A 63 -8.87 -22.95 -11.16
N ASP A 64 -8.32 -23.14 -12.36
CA ASP A 64 -7.33 -22.22 -12.93
C ASP A 64 -7.91 -20.82 -13.15
N ARG A 65 -9.16 -20.73 -13.66
CA ARG A 65 -9.86 -19.44 -13.85
C ARG A 65 -10.15 -18.74 -12.52
N VAL A 66 -10.56 -19.49 -11.49
CA VAL A 66 -10.80 -18.92 -10.15
C VAL A 66 -9.48 -18.44 -9.54
N MET A 67 -8.45 -19.28 -9.54
CA MET A 67 -7.15 -18.94 -8.98
C MET A 67 -6.45 -17.82 -9.76
N ALA A 68 -6.75 -17.63 -11.06
CA ALA A 68 -6.35 -16.46 -11.84
C ALA A 68 -6.93 -15.15 -11.32
N ALA A 69 -8.17 -15.20 -10.82
CA ALA A 69 -8.92 -14.03 -10.38
C ALA A 69 -8.73 -13.74 -8.88
N VAL A 70 -8.20 -14.69 -8.11
CA VAL A 70 -7.92 -14.49 -6.68
C VAL A 70 -6.63 -13.70 -6.51
N ALA A 71 -6.77 -12.47 -6.03
CA ALA A 71 -5.63 -11.66 -5.60
C ALA A 71 -5.09 -12.20 -4.26
N ILE A 72 -3.97 -12.93 -4.31
CA ILE A 72 -3.25 -13.34 -3.10
C ILE A 72 -2.23 -12.23 -2.79
N PRO A 73 -2.39 -11.48 -1.70
CA PRO A 73 -1.46 -10.42 -1.37
C PRO A 73 -0.11 -11.02 -0.92
N ASP A 74 0.98 -10.43 -1.42
CA ASP A 74 2.34 -10.91 -1.14
C ASP A 74 2.64 -10.92 0.37
N PRO A 75 2.92 -12.09 0.98
CA PRO A 75 3.14 -12.21 2.41
C PRO A 75 4.34 -11.40 2.93
N PHE A 76 5.28 -11.08 2.05
CA PHE A 76 6.48 -10.28 2.37
C PHE A 76 6.20 -8.78 2.37
N ALA A 77 5.40 -8.29 1.42
CA ALA A 77 5.01 -6.88 1.34
C ALA A 77 4.18 -6.46 2.56
N ILE A 78 3.28 -7.33 3.03
CA ILE A 78 2.48 -7.09 4.23
C ILE A 78 3.37 -7.08 5.49
N ARG A 79 4.33 -8.01 5.59
CA ARG A 79 5.21 -8.10 6.78
C ARG A 79 6.17 -6.91 6.92
N SER A 80 6.72 -6.40 5.82
CA SER A 80 7.67 -5.28 5.89
C SER A 80 6.98 -3.97 6.29
N LEU A 81 5.80 -3.71 5.73
CA LEU A 81 4.96 -2.56 6.07
C LEU A 81 4.45 -2.64 7.52
N GLN A 82 3.99 -3.80 7.97
CA GLN A 82 3.55 -3.98 9.36
C GLN A 82 4.71 -3.86 10.36
N ALA A 83 5.92 -4.34 10.02
CA ALA A 83 7.09 -4.20 10.87
C ALA A 83 7.55 -2.74 11.00
N THR A 84 7.52 -1.97 9.90
CA THR A 84 7.85 -0.54 9.93
C THR A 84 6.77 0.28 10.63
N GLN A 85 5.49 0.03 10.37
CA GLN A 85 4.38 0.69 11.07
C GLN A 85 4.44 0.41 12.58
N ARG A 86 4.66 -0.85 13.00
CA ARG A 86 4.79 -1.17 14.41
C ARG A 86 5.97 -0.45 15.05
N ARG A 87 7.12 -0.33 14.38
CA ARG A 87 8.27 0.41 14.92
C ARG A 87 8.02 1.92 15.03
N LEU A 88 7.31 2.50 14.06
CA LEU A 88 7.01 3.94 14.04
C LEU A 88 5.89 4.32 15.01
N PHE A 89 4.96 3.42 15.31
CA PHE A 89 3.81 3.70 16.18
C PHE A 89 3.85 2.99 17.55
N ALA A 90 4.85 2.14 17.84
CA ALA A 90 4.94 1.46 19.14
C ALA A 90 5.32 2.38 20.31
N THR A 91 6.02 3.50 20.04
CA THR A 91 6.55 4.36 21.09
C THR A 91 5.72 5.63 21.22
N ARG A 92 5.14 5.90 22.41
CA ARG A 92 4.45 7.18 22.68
C ARG A 92 5.32 8.40 22.36
N LYS A 93 6.64 8.25 22.43
CA LYS A 93 7.63 9.27 22.07
C LYS A 93 7.69 9.55 20.55
N SER A 94 7.52 8.55 19.68
CA SER A 94 7.54 8.77 18.23
C SER A 94 6.26 9.45 17.76
N MET A 95 5.11 9.14 18.37
CA MET A 95 3.86 9.89 18.12
C MET A 95 3.96 11.35 18.54
N ALA A 96 4.57 11.63 19.71
CA ALA A 96 4.78 13.01 20.16
C ALA A 96 5.70 13.80 19.22
N LEU A 97 6.77 13.17 18.72
CA LEU A 97 7.69 13.77 17.74
C LEU A 97 7.05 13.97 16.37
N ALA A 98 6.25 13.01 15.90
CA ALA A 98 5.53 13.15 14.64
C ALA A 98 4.51 14.29 14.73
N ALA A 99 3.71 14.32 15.80
CA ALA A 99 2.71 15.35 16.04
C ALA A 99 3.35 16.74 16.14
N SER A 100 4.46 16.87 16.90
CA SER A 100 5.18 18.14 17.03
C SER A 100 5.77 18.59 15.70
N LEU A 101 6.34 17.69 14.89
CA LEU A 101 6.85 18.00 13.56
C LEU A 101 5.74 18.50 12.64
N THR A 102 4.59 17.83 12.61
CA THR A 102 3.43 18.29 11.81
C THR A 102 2.92 19.65 12.27
N LEU A 103 2.81 19.88 13.58
CA LEU A 103 2.40 21.17 14.14
C LEU A 103 3.39 22.29 13.79
N LEU A 104 4.68 21.98 13.81
CA LEU A 104 5.74 22.94 13.50
C LEU A 104 5.75 23.29 12.01
N LEU A 105 5.56 22.30 11.13
CA LEU A 105 5.43 22.51 9.68
C LEU A 105 4.17 23.30 9.31
N LEU A 106 3.01 22.89 9.83
CA LEU A 106 1.74 23.56 9.56
C LEU A 106 1.71 24.97 10.16
N GLY A 107 2.24 25.15 11.37
CA GLY A 107 2.39 26.46 12.00
C GLY A 107 3.33 27.39 11.23
N SER A 108 4.45 26.86 10.72
CA SER A 108 5.39 27.61 9.88
C SER A 108 4.76 28.06 8.56
N MET A 109 4.02 27.19 7.89
CA MET A 109 3.31 27.55 6.65
C MET A 109 2.21 28.58 6.91
N ALA A 110 1.37 28.36 7.92
CA ALA A 110 0.29 29.29 8.26
C ALA A 110 0.84 30.67 8.67
N GLY A 111 1.91 30.71 9.45
CA GLY A 111 2.60 31.94 9.82
C GLY A 111 3.17 32.69 8.62
N SER A 112 3.76 31.95 7.66
CA SER A 112 4.30 32.54 6.42
C SER A 112 3.19 33.13 5.54
N ILE A 113 2.06 32.45 5.42
CA ILE A 113 0.90 32.94 4.67
C ILE A 113 0.33 34.19 5.35
N ALA A 114 0.10 34.16 6.67
CA ALA A 114 -0.42 35.30 7.42
C ALA A 114 0.51 36.52 7.35
N TRP A 115 1.83 36.30 7.44
CA TRP A 115 2.82 37.37 7.29
C TRP A 115 2.80 37.95 5.87
N SER A 116 2.77 37.09 4.84
CA SER A 116 2.73 37.53 3.44
C SER A 116 1.48 38.35 3.09
N LEU A 117 0.33 38.00 3.68
CA LEU A 117 -0.93 38.73 3.48
C LEU A 117 -0.94 40.09 4.17
N THR A 118 -0.24 40.22 5.30
CA THR A 118 -0.15 41.49 6.05
C THR A 118 0.94 42.42 5.50
N HIS A 119 1.94 41.88 4.80
CA HIS A 119 3.12 42.63 4.36
C HIS A 119 3.20 42.78 2.82
N GLN A 120 2.05 42.80 2.14
CA GLN A 120 1.96 42.89 0.67
C GLN A 120 2.71 44.09 0.09
N GLU A 121 2.68 45.24 0.75
CA GLU A 121 3.37 46.44 0.28
C GLU A 121 4.90 46.30 0.34
N THR A 122 5.43 45.65 1.38
CA THR A 122 6.87 45.36 1.44
C THR A 122 7.30 44.36 0.37
N LEU A 123 6.46 43.36 0.06
CA LEU A 123 6.73 42.41 -1.02
C LEU A 123 6.67 43.08 -2.40
N ALA A 124 5.72 44.01 -2.61
CA ALA A 124 5.64 44.80 -3.84
C ALA A 124 6.87 45.72 -4.00
N ASN A 125 7.32 46.36 -2.91
CA ASN A 125 8.51 47.22 -2.91
C ASN A 125 9.81 46.44 -3.11
N ILE A 126 9.92 45.24 -2.52
CA ILE A 126 11.04 44.32 -2.79
C ILE A 126 10.98 43.83 -4.23
N GLY A 127 9.79 43.53 -4.76
CA GLY A 127 9.59 43.11 -6.15
C GLY A 127 10.02 44.16 -7.15
N THR A 128 9.64 45.43 -6.95
CA THR A 128 10.03 46.54 -7.83
C THR A 128 11.51 46.89 -7.70
N TRP A 129 12.08 46.81 -6.50
CA TRP A 129 13.53 46.93 -6.28
C TRP A 129 14.31 45.78 -6.94
N LEU A 130 13.85 44.54 -6.81
CA LEU A 130 14.46 43.37 -7.43
C LEU A 130 14.34 43.42 -8.95
N GLN A 131 13.26 43.96 -9.49
CA GLN A 131 13.10 44.11 -10.93
C GLN A 131 13.98 45.24 -11.50
N SER A 132 14.25 46.30 -10.73
CA SER A 132 15.08 47.42 -11.15
C SER A 132 16.59 47.22 -10.93
N GLN A 133 17.01 46.57 -9.84
CA GLN A 133 18.43 46.28 -9.53
C GLN A 133 18.82 44.81 -9.71
N GLY A 134 17.87 43.89 -9.56
CA GLY A 134 18.15 42.46 -9.61
C GLY A 134 18.55 41.95 -10.99
N GLY A 135 18.21 42.63 -12.09
CA GLY A 135 18.71 42.26 -13.42
C GLY A 135 20.24 42.31 -13.53
N GLN A 136 20.88 43.33 -12.94
CA GLN A 136 22.34 43.46 -12.94
C GLN A 136 23.00 42.50 -11.94
N VAL A 137 22.43 42.34 -10.74
CA VAL A 137 22.95 41.41 -9.72
C VAL A 137 22.76 39.95 -10.17
N ALA A 138 21.63 39.61 -10.78
CA ALA A 138 21.38 38.29 -11.37
C ALA A 138 22.35 38.02 -12.52
N TRP A 139 22.65 39.01 -13.37
CA TRP A 139 23.63 38.84 -14.44
C TRP A 139 25.06 38.68 -13.91
N LEU A 140 25.45 39.45 -12.89
CA LEU A 140 26.76 39.35 -12.25
C LEU A 140 26.95 38.03 -11.50
N SER A 141 25.91 37.57 -10.78
CA SER A 141 25.92 36.28 -10.09
C SER A 141 25.86 35.11 -11.06
N LEU A 142 25.08 35.19 -12.15
CA LEU A 142 25.08 34.19 -13.22
C LEU A 142 26.44 34.13 -13.92
N ARG A 143 27.08 35.28 -14.18
CA ARG A 143 28.42 35.35 -14.78
C ARG A 143 29.49 34.80 -13.84
N GLY A 144 29.40 35.08 -12.54
CA GLY A 144 30.31 34.55 -11.52
C GLY A 144 30.13 33.04 -11.29
N LEU A 145 28.88 32.57 -11.28
CA LEU A 145 28.58 31.14 -11.24
C LEU A 145 29.06 30.45 -12.51
N ALA A 146 28.83 31.03 -13.69
CA ALA A 146 29.30 30.48 -14.96
C ALA A 146 30.83 30.40 -15.02
N SER A 147 31.57 31.42 -14.55
CA SER A 147 33.04 31.37 -14.53
C SER A 147 33.55 30.29 -13.57
N ASN A 148 32.93 30.13 -12.40
CA ASN A 148 33.29 29.10 -11.44
C ASN A 148 32.88 27.69 -11.93
N LEU A 149 31.77 27.58 -12.67
CA LEU A 149 31.30 26.33 -13.28
C LEU A 149 32.23 25.87 -14.41
N ILE A 150 32.74 26.81 -15.21
CA ILE A 150 33.68 26.53 -16.31
C ILE A 150 35.03 26.01 -15.77
N GLU A 151 35.41 26.42 -14.55
CA GLU A 151 36.63 25.92 -13.88
C GLU A 151 36.47 24.54 -13.24
N GLN A 152 35.25 23.97 -13.17
CA GLN A 152 35.06 22.65 -12.55
C GLN A 152 35.41 21.48 -13.51
N PRO A 153 36.12 20.45 -13.03
CA PRO A 153 36.67 19.37 -13.88
C PRO A 153 35.60 18.53 -14.61
N TRP A 154 34.35 18.54 -14.13
CA TRP A 154 33.23 17.85 -14.78
C TRP A 154 32.60 18.66 -15.93
N TYR A 155 32.85 19.97 -16.01
CA TYR A 155 32.28 20.84 -17.06
C TYR A 155 32.80 20.48 -18.45
N GLY A 156 34.08 20.11 -18.57
CA GLY A 156 34.67 19.61 -19.81
C GLY A 156 34.00 18.32 -20.32
N GLY A 157 33.57 17.44 -19.41
CA GLY A 157 32.82 16.23 -19.74
C GLY A 157 31.42 16.52 -20.29
N ILE A 158 30.74 17.55 -19.79
CA ILE A 158 29.42 17.96 -20.28
C ILE A 158 29.55 18.74 -21.60
N ARG A 159 30.57 19.59 -21.73
CA ARG A 159 30.80 20.39 -22.93
C ARG A 159 31.20 19.55 -24.14
N SER A 160 32.04 18.52 -23.96
CA SER A 160 32.36 17.56 -25.02
C SER A 160 31.16 16.75 -25.50
N LEU A 161 30.20 16.49 -24.60
CA LEU A 161 28.90 15.89 -24.90
C LEU A 161 28.03 16.83 -25.76
N LEU A 162 28.04 18.14 -25.46
CA LEU A 162 27.32 19.20 -26.16
C LEU A 162 27.92 19.57 -27.54
N ASP A 163 29.23 19.53 -27.68
CA ASP A 163 29.91 19.91 -28.94
C ASP A 163 29.79 18.81 -30.01
N ASN A 164 29.50 17.56 -29.63
CA ASN A 164 29.26 16.45 -30.56
C ASN A 164 27.75 16.18 -30.72
N PRO A 165 27.12 16.51 -31.86
CA PRO A 165 25.69 16.31 -32.07
C PRO A 165 25.27 14.84 -31.95
N MET A 166 26.18 13.91 -32.28
CA MET A 166 25.97 12.48 -32.13
C MET A 166 25.98 12.03 -30.65
N GLN A 167 26.83 12.61 -29.81
CA GLN A 167 26.87 12.28 -28.38
C GLN A 167 25.70 12.90 -27.63
N LEU A 168 25.26 14.09 -28.02
CA LEU A 168 24.01 14.71 -27.55
C LEU A 168 22.79 13.85 -27.89
N ALA A 169 22.70 13.37 -29.12
CA ALA A 169 21.61 12.49 -29.54
C ALA A 169 21.60 11.18 -28.74
N LEU A 170 22.79 10.57 -28.53
CA LEU A 170 22.91 9.37 -27.71
C LEU A 170 22.60 9.62 -26.23
N GLY A 171 23.09 10.73 -25.66
CA GLY A 171 22.85 11.09 -24.26
C GLY A 171 21.40 11.41 -23.97
N SER A 172 20.74 12.17 -24.85
CA SER A 172 19.30 12.44 -24.76
C SER A 172 18.47 11.17 -24.97
N ALA A 173 18.84 10.31 -25.93
CA ALA A 173 18.18 9.01 -26.11
C ALA A 173 18.34 8.10 -24.88
N LEU A 174 19.51 8.08 -24.24
CA LEU A 174 19.75 7.35 -23.00
C LEU A 174 18.90 7.91 -21.84
N ALA A 175 18.90 9.23 -21.66
CA ALA A 175 18.10 9.89 -20.64
C ALA A 175 16.59 9.67 -20.85
N SER A 176 16.10 9.78 -22.09
CA SER A 176 14.72 9.46 -22.45
C SER A 176 14.41 7.98 -22.25
N SER A 177 15.34 7.06 -22.54
CA SER A 177 15.16 5.62 -22.30
C SER A 177 15.10 5.29 -20.82
N VAL A 178 15.91 5.95 -19.98
CA VAL A 178 15.86 5.81 -18.52
C VAL A 178 14.56 6.39 -17.97
N TYR A 179 14.14 7.55 -18.46
CA TYR A 179 12.87 8.18 -18.05
C TYR A 179 11.66 7.35 -18.45
N LEU A 180 11.62 6.87 -19.70
CA LEU A 180 10.57 5.97 -20.20
C LEU A 180 10.61 4.61 -19.48
N GLY A 181 11.80 4.08 -19.21
CA GLY A 181 11.98 2.88 -18.41
C GLY A 181 11.46 3.05 -16.98
N GLY A 182 11.75 4.19 -16.34
CA GLY A 182 11.22 4.55 -15.03
C GLY A 182 9.70 4.70 -15.03
N LEU A 183 9.13 5.36 -16.04
CA LEU A 183 7.68 5.45 -16.22
C LEU A 183 7.03 4.09 -16.49
N LEU A 184 7.68 3.22 -17.26
CA LEU A 184 7.22 1.85 -17.50
C LEU A 184 7.30 0.99 -16.25
N ILE A 185 8.36 1.11 -15.44
CA ILE A 185 8.49 0.43 -14.15
C ILE A 185 7.42 0.94 -13.18
N LEU A 186 7.21 2.26 -13.08
CA LEU A 186 6.18 2.85 -12.23
C LEU A 186 4.77 2.44 -12.68
N ARG A 187 4.50 2.52 -13.99
CA ARG A 187 3.24 2.04 -14.57
C ARG A 187 3.08 0.55 -14.34
N ARG A 188 4.14 -0.26 -14.47
CA ARG A 188 4.09 -1.69 -14.19
C ARG A 188 3.84 -1.95 -12.70
N LEU A 189 4.47 -1.22 -11.79
CA LEU A 189 4.20 -1.32 -10.35
C LEU A 189 2.75 -0.94 -9.99
N LEU A 190 2.19 0.05 -10.69
CA LEU A 190 0.79 0.47 -10.52
C LEU A 190 -0.21 -0.41 -11.27
N ALA A 191 0.23 -1.13 -12.31
CA ALA A 191 -0.61 -1.94 -13.19
C ALA A 191 -0.37 -3.44 -13.06
N LEU A 192 0.53 -3.91 -12.19
CA LEU A 192 0.79 -5.33 -11.95
C LEU A 192 -0.53 -5.99 -11.51
N PRO A 193 -1.14 -6.81 -12.37
CA PRO A 193 -2.09 -7.80 -11.91
C PRO A 193 -1.28 -8.83 -11.12
N THR A 194 -1.79 -9.25 -9.97
CA THR A 194 -1.18 -10.27 -9.11
C THR A 194 -0.75 -11.49 -9.93
N GLN A 195 0.52 -11.87 -9.80
CA GLN A 195 1.24 -12.75 -10.70
C GLN A 195 0.81 -14.22 -10.54
N GLN A 196 0.26 -14.84 -11.59
CA GLN A 196 0.00 -16.30 -11.65
C GLN A 196 1.32 -17.06 -11.80
N VAL A 197 1.57 -18.00 -10.89
CA VAL A 197 2.75 -18.88 -10.93
C VAL A 197 2.38 -20.18 -11.65
N ALA A 198 3.04 -20.43 -12.78
CA ALA A 198 3.01 -21.72 -13.46
C ALA A 198 3.98 -22.67 -12.76
N HIS A 199 3.47 -23.76 -12.18
CA HIS A 199 4.31 -24.86 -11.74
C HIS A 199 4.48 -25.86 -12.88
N ALA A 200 5.73 -26.01 -13.34
CA ALA A 200 6.16 -27.08 -14.23
C ALA A 200 5.98 -28.42 -13.51
N GLY A 201 5.34 -29.36 -14.20
CA GLY A 201 4.93 -30.65 -13.67
C GLY A 201 6.08 -31.57 -13.27
N MET A 202 5.77 -32.38 -12.25
CA MET A 202 6.29 -33.73 -12.07
C MET A 202 5.36 -34.71 -12.79
#